data_AF-A0A950Z5Q5-F1
#
_entry.id   AF-A0A950Z5Q5-F1
#
_cell.length_a   1.000
_cell.length_b   1.000
_cell.length_c   1.000
_cell.angle_alpha   90.00
_cell.angle_beta   90.00
_cell.angle_gamma   90.00
#
_symmetry.space_group_name_H-M   'P 1'
#
loop_
_entity.id
_entity.type
_entity.pdbx_description
1 polymer ?
#
loop_
_entity_poly.entity_id
_entity_poly.type
_entity_poly.pdbx_seq_one_letter_code
_entity_poly.pdbx_strand_id
1 'polypeptide(L)'
;MFKVGVLIAGVQDPGAQLEHLAAETQRRGGQVFIYLIDEGVTQVRSELMQRLRADGVNLFCCAFGARKRGIAWDESATFGGLSILADMLDNCDSFLVFGPRGISTSHETGSAERHTLLVGISDPARSSLPAELIRMAAGLRPWMSGRVDLLLEGPSVEALRGEAQGQDWPDSRTLADAVRALQRSDKPIYLCASEPEPEDFPWEGPPLRWIGPEEAGRMKKAAARVIEL
;
A
#
# COMPACT_ATOMS: atom_id res chain seq x y z
N MET A 1 -9.01 16.17 17.26
CA MET A 1 -7.97 15.17 17.60
C MET A 1 -7.44 14.66 16.28
N PHE A 2 -6.13 14.76 16.03
CA PHE A 2 -5.53 14.34 14.77
C PHE A 2 -5.08 12.87 14.84
N LYS A 3 -5.01 12.20 13.69
CA LYS A 3 -4.77 10.76 13.55
C LYS A 3 -3.60 10.54 12.60
N VAL A 4 -2.62 9.75 13.03
CA VAL A 4 -1.46 9.35 12.23
C VAL A 4 -1.57 7.86 11.91
N GLY A 5 -1.61 7.54 10.63
CA GLY A 5 -1.57 6.17 10.12
C GLY A 5 -0.15 5.75 9.81
N VAL A 6 0.20 4.52 10.15
CA VAL A 6 1.50 3.92 9.85
C VAL A 6 1.29 2.56 9.23
N LEU A 7 1.90 2.30 8.09
CA LEU A 7 1.94 0.97 7.46
C LEU A 7 3.33 0.38 7.61
N ILE A 8 3.42 -0.84 8.12
CA ILE A 8 4.68 -1.59 8.19
C ILE A 8 4.54 -2.80 7.27
N ALA A 9 5.32 -2.80 6.19
CA ALA A 9 5.21 -3.78 5.11
C ALA A 9 6.44 -4.69 4.94
N GLY A 10 7.49 -4.49 5.74
CA GLY A 10 8.73 -5.26 5.65
C GLY A 10 9.28 -5.66 7.01
N VAL A 11 10.44 -6.33 7.00
CA VAL A 11 11.19 -6.71 8.22
C VAL A 11 12.13 -5.63 8.71
N GLN A 12 12.18 -4.47 8.05
CA GLN A 12 12.96 -3.34 8.57
C GLN A 12 12.45 -2.98 9.96
N ASP A 13 13.37 -2.81 10.90
CA ASP A 13 13.05 -2.32 12.23
C ASP A 13 12.68 -0.82 12.14
N PRO A 14 11.42 -0.44 12.39
CA PRO A 14 11.03 0.97 12.41
C PRO A 14 11.55 1.68 13.69
N GLY A 15 11.97 0.91 14.71
CA GLY A 15 12.77 1.32 15.85
C GLY A 15 12.40 2.66 16.48
N ALA A 16 13.44 3.43 16.79
CA ALA A 16 13.34 4.72 17.47
C ALA A 16 12.50 5.76 16.70
N GLN A 17 12.41 5.67 15.37
CA GLN A 17 11.62 6.61 14.57
C GLN A 17 10.13 6.44 14.85
N LEU A 18 9.65 5.20 14.90
CA LEU A 18 8.26 4.90 15.23
C LEU A 18 7.93 5.22 16.68
N GLU A 19 8.84 4.94 17.62
CA GLU A 19 8.66 5.33 19.02
C GLU A 19 8.55 6.84 19.18
N HIS A 20 9.45 7.59 18.54
CA HIS A 20 9.43 9.05 18.58
C HIS A 20 8.15 9.62 17.98
N LEU A 21 7.75 9.13 16.80
CA LEU A 21 6.50 9.51 16.15
C LEU A 21 5.29 9.26 17.05
N ALA A 22 5.23 8.07 17.68
CA ALA A 22 4.11 7.70 18.52
C ALA A 22 4.03 8.57 19.77
N ALA A 23 5.15 8.70 20.48
CA ALA A 23 5.24 9.53 21.68
C ALA A 23 4.89 11.00 21.40
N GLU A 24 5.41 11.56 20.30
CA GLU A 24 5.15 12.95 19.94
C GLU A 24 3.69 13.18 19.51
N THR A 25 3.13 12.25 18.74
CA THR A 25 1.71 12.28 18.34
C THR A 25 0.80 12.29 19.57
N GLN A 26 1.05 11.38 20.52
CA GLN A 26 0.27 11.27 21.74
C GLN A 26 0.46 12.46 22.67
N ARG A 27 1.68 12.98 22.81
CA ARG A 27 1.99 14.20 23.59
C ARG A 27 1.20 15.42 23.09
N ARG A 28 0.95 15.50 21.78
CA ARG A 28 0.12 16.53 21.15
C ARG A 28 -1.39 16.23 21.18
N GLY A 29 -1.81 15.15 21.85
CA GLY A 29 -3.21 14.74 21.97
C GLY A 29 -3.78 14.09 20.71
N GLY A 30 -2.92 13.52 19.85
CA GLY A 30 -3.31 12.75 18.66
C GLY A 30 -3.40 11.24 18.92
N GLN A 31 -3.79 10.49 17.89
CA GLN A 31 -3.88 9.03 17.90
C GLN A 31 -3.00 8.42 16.82
N VAL A 32 -2.42 7.25 17.12
CA VAL A 32 -1.58 6.49 16.18
C VAL A 32 -2.28 5.18 15.85
N PHE A 33 -2.27 4.82 14.57
CA PHE A 33 -2.81 3.58 14.04
C PHE A 33 -1.72 2.90 13.23
N ILE A 34 -1.32 1.69 13.62
CA ILE A 34 -0.30 0.90 12.91
C ILE A 34 -1.01 -0.28 12.23
N TYR A 35 -0.76 -0.46 10.93
CA TYR A 35 -1.20 -1.63 10.18
C TYR A 35 0.00 -2.45 9.72
N LEU A 36 0.08 -3.70 10.14
CA LEU A 36 1.10 -4.65 9.69
C LEU A 36 0.60 -5.43 8.48
N ILE A 37 1.39 -5.47 7.41
CA ILE A 37 1.07 -6.19 6.17
C ILE A 37 2.32 -6.91 5.65
N ASP A 38 2.15 -7.85 4.71
CA ASP A 38 3.26 -8.57 4.10
C ASP A 38 4.19 -9.20 5.15
N GLU A 39 5.49 -8.97 5.06
CA GLU A 39 6.50 -9.42 5.99
C GLU A 39 6.40 -8.68 7.33
N GLY A 40 5.84 -7.48 7.36
CA GLY A 40 5.62 -6.69 8.57
C GLY A 40 4.73 -7.39 9.60
N VAL A 41 3.84 -8.31 9.18
CA VAL A 41 3.01 -9.10 10.11
C VAL A 41 3.84 -9.94 11.08
N THR A 42 5.08 -10.29 10.71
CA THR A 42 5.99 -11.04 11.60
C THR A 42 6.40 -10.24 12.83
N GLN A 43 6.30 -8.91 12.76
CA GLN A 43 6.63 -8.01 13.87
C GLN A 43 5.49 -7.88 14.90
N VAL A 44 4.33 -8.51 14.68
CA VAL A 44 3.13 -8.29 15.51
C VAL A 44 3.38 -8.58 17.00
N ARG A 45 4.23 -9.55 17.33
CA ARG A 45 4.60 -9.88 18.72
C ARG A 45 5.97 -9.32 19.16
N SER A 46 6.59 -8.46 18.36
CA SER A 46 7.85 -7.84 18.75
C SER A 46 7.67 -6.97 20.01
N GLU A 47 8.72 -6.86 20.81
CA GLU A 47 8.69 -6.04 22.03
C GLU A 47 8.27 -4.60 21.73
N LEU A 48 8.79 -4.03 20.64
CA LEU A 48 8.43 -2.68 20.20
C LEU A 48 6.91 -2.54 19.94
N MET A 49 6.32 -3.41 19.12
CA MET A 49 4.89 -3.32 18.78
C MET A 49 4.00 -3.50 20.02
N GLN A 50 4.38 -4.42 20.92
CA GLN A 50 3.62 -4.68 22.13
C GLN A 50 3.74 -3.55 23.16
N ARG A 51 4.90 -2.91 23.29
CA ARG A 51 5.04 -1.69 24.10
C ARG A 51 4.18 -0.56 23.55
N LEU A 52 4.29 -0.25 22.26
CA LEU A 52 3.48 0.80 21.63
C LEU A 52 1.98 0.57 21.80
N ARG A 53 1.53 -0.69 21.66
CA ARG A 53 0.14 -1.07 21.93
C ARG A 53 -0.25 -0.82 23.39
N ALA A 54 0.59 -1.21 24.34
CA ALA A 54 0.36 -0.96 25.76
C ALA A 54 0.29 0.55 26.08
N ASP A 55 1.04 1.37 25.34
CA ASP A 55 1.04 2.83 25.44
C ASP A 55 -0.15 3.49 24.70
N GLY A 56 -1.09 2.72 24.17
CA GLY A 56 -2.33 3.22 23.58
C GLY A 56 -2.29 3.42 22.05
N VAL A 57 -1.29 2.89 21.35
CA VAL A 57 -1.30 2.81 19.88
C VAL A 57 -2.29 1.74 19.41
N ASN A 58 -3.10 2.06 18.40
CA ASN A 58 -4.02 1.10 17.80
C ASN A 58 -3.23 0.20 16.83
N LEU A 59 -3.03 -1.07 17.19
CA LEU A 59 -2.26 -2.02 16.39
C LEU A 59 -3.16 -3.01 15.65
N PHE A 60 -3.06 -2.99 14.32
CA PHE A 60 -3.76 -3.90 13.41
C PHE A 60 -2.78 -4.79 12.66
N CYS A 61 -3.25 -5.98 12.30
CA CYS A 61 -2.45 -6.95 11.55
C CYS A 61 -3.26 -7.56 10.40
N CYS A 62 -2.67 -7.65 9.22
CA CYS A 62 -3.27 -8.28 8.05
C CYS A 62 -3.56 -9.76 8.33
N ALA A 63 -4.85 -10.10 8.44
CA ALA A 63 -5.30 -11.46 8.75
C ALA A 63 -4.82 -12.47 7.71
N PHE A 64 -4.86 -12.10 6.42
CA PHE A 64 -4.37 -12.95 5.33
C PHE A 64 -2.85 -13.16 5.43
N GLY A 65 -2.08 -12.08 5.62
CA GLY A 65 -0.62 -12.14 5.75
C GLY A 65 -0.16 -12.96 6.96
N ALA A 66 -0.84 -12.79 8.10
CA ALA A 66 -0.62 -13.58 9.31
C ALA A 66 -0.91 -15.07 9.08
N ARG A 67 -2.06 -15.40 8.50
CA ARG A 67 -2.44 -16.80 8.21
C ARG A 67 -1.45 -17.47 7.27
N LYS A 68 -1.03 -16.79 6.20
CA LYS A 68 -0.04 -17.32 5.24
C LYS A 68 1.28 -17.71 5.92
N ARG A 69 1.64 -17.01 7.00
CA ARG A 69 2.89 -17.20 7.75
C ARG A 69 2.72 -18.02 9.04
N GLY A 70 1.55 -18.63 9.26
CA GLY A 70 1.30 -19.44 10.45
C GLY A 70 1.24 -18.65 11.77
N ILE A 71 1.00 -17.34 11.70
CA ILE A 71 0.88 -16.46 12.86
C ILE A 71 -0.54 -16.62 13.43
N ALA A 72 -0.63 -17.09 14.67
CA ALA A 72 -1.90 -17.22 15.38
C ALA A 72 -2.59 -15.85 15.53
N TRP A 73 -3.91 -15.85 15.38
CA TRP A 73 -4.75 -14.68 15.64
C TRP A 73 -5.09 -14.69 17.13
N ASP A 74 -4.52 -13.76 17.87
CA ASP A 74 -4.68 -13.61 19.31
C ASP A 74 -4.83 -12.12 19.67
N GLU A 75 -4.71 -11.78 20.94
CA GLU A 75 -4.88 -10.40 21.42
C GLU A 75 -3.68 -9.49 21.14
N SER A 76 -2.63 -9.98 20.48
CA SER A 76 -1.44 -9.17 20.16
C SER A 76 -1.74 -7.99 19.23
N ALA A 77 -2.80 -8.07 18.43
CA ALA A 77 -3.30 -7.00 17.56
C ALA A 77 -4.76 -7.26 17.18
N THR A 78 -5.43 -6.27 16.58
CA THR A 78 -6.69 -6.51 15.88
C THR A 78 -6.39 -7.05 14.48
N PHE A 79 -6.76 -8.30 14.21
CA PHE A 79 -6.55 -8.95 12.91
C PHE A 79 -7.68 -8.61 11.93
N GLY A 80 -7.35 -8.12 10.74
CA GLY A 80 -8.35 -7.76 9.73
C GLY A 80 -7.79 -7.62 8.31
N GLY A 81 -8.68 -7.31 7.35
CA GLY A 81 -8.34 -7.19 5.93
C GLY A 81 -7.97 -5.77 5.51
N LEU A 82 -7.87 -5.56 4.20
CA LEU A 82 -7.57 -4.25 3.59
C LEU A 82 -8.65 -3.19 3.84
N SER A 83 -9.85 -3.57 4.29
CA SER A 83 -10.88 -2.59 4.70
C SER A 83 -10.44 -1.73 5.89
N ILE A 84 -9.67 -2.27 6.83
CA ILE A 84 -9.07 -1.49 7.93
C ILE A 84 -8.02 -0.53 7.38
N LEU A 85 -7.16 -1.02 6.45
CA LEU A 85 -6.16 -0.16 5.82
C LEU A 85 -6.82 0.96 5.01
N ALA A 86 -7.89 0.67 4.28
CA ALA A 86 -8.69 1.67 3.57
C ALA A 86 -9.25 2.71 4.53
N ASP A 87 -9.85 2.29 5.65
CA ASP A 87 -10.35 3.21 6.68
C ASP A 87 -9.24 4.10 7.24
N MET A 88 -8.05 3.55 7.51
CA MET A 88 -6.91 4.33 7.96
C MET A 88 -6.45 5.34 6.89
N LEU A 89 -6.35 4.92 5.63
CA LEU A 89 -5.98 5.79 4.52
C LEU A 89 -7.03 6.91 4.30
N ASP A 90 -8.31 6.65 4.61
CA ASP A 90 -9.41 7.59 4.48
C ASP A 90 -9.62 8.52 5.69
N ASN A 91 -9.10 8.16 6.87
CA ASN A 91 -9.41 8.87 8.10
C ASN A 91 -8.19 9.38 8.88
N CYS A 92 -6.96 8.98 8.54
CA CYS A 92 -5.76 9.53 9.16
C CYS A 92 -5.34 10.85 8.50
N ASP A 93 -5.05 11.90 9.27
CA ASP A 93 -4.60 13.20 8.76
C ASP A 93 -3.22 13.12 8.10
N SER A 94 -2.41 12.14 8.50
CA SER A 94 -1.11 11.85 7.89
C SER A 94 -0.89 10.35 7.84
N PHE A 95 -0.14 9.88 6.84
CA PHE A 95 0.11 8.46 6.64
C PHE A 95 1.57 8.20 6.27
N LEU A 96 2.22 7.30 7.00
CA LEU A 96 3.63 6.96 6.85
C LEU A 96 3.79 5.48 6.53
N VAL A 97 4.81 5.13 5.75
CA VAL A 97 5.09 3.73 5.38
C VAL A 97 6.52 3.37 5.72
N PHE A 98 6.69 2.28 6.45
CA PHE A 98 7.98 1.63 6.71
C PHE A 98 8.03 0.32 5.92
N GLY A 99 8.82 0.31 4.85
CA GLY A 99 9.01 -0.87 4.02
C GLY A 99 9.52 -0.53 2.62
N PRO A 100 9.76 -1.53 1.77
CA PRO A 100 10.22 -1.33 0.39
C PRO A 100 9.12 -0.81 -0.56
N ARG A 101 7.94 -0.46 -0.05
CA ARG A 101 6.76 -0.09 -0.83
C ARG A 101 6.67 1.42 -1.03
N GLY A 102 6.35 1.86 -2.25
CA GLY A 102 5.94 3.22 -2.54
C GLY A 102 4.44 3.36 -2.32
N ILE A 103 4.01 3.86 -1.17
CA ILE A 103 2.62 4.21 -0.91
C ILE A 103 2.61 5.64 -0.43
N SER A 104 1.84 6.48 -1.10
CA SER A 104 1.76 7.89 -0.78
C SER A 104 0.31 8.32 -0.81
N THR A 105 -0.11 9.03 0.22
CA THR A 105 -1.45 9.61 0.28
C THR A 105 -1.34 11.12 0.32
N SER A 106 -2.23 11.79 -0.41
CA SER A 106 -2.34 13.23 -0.39
C SER A 106 -3.77 13.69 -0.17
N HIS A 107 -3.84 14.89 0.40
CA HIS A 107 -5.03 15.70 0.51
C HIS A 107 -4.85 16.88 -0.44
N GLU A 108 -5.71 17.00 -1.44
CA GLU A 108 -5.80 18.25 -2.18
C GLU A 108 -6.44 19.32 -1.28
N THR A 109 -5.72 20.41 -1.04
CA THR A 109 -6.22 21.51 -0.21
C THR A 109 -7.49 22.09 -0.83
N GLY A 110 -8.62 21.97 -0.13
CA GLY A 110 -9.93 22.43 -0.60
C GLY A 110 -10.76 21.38 -1.35
N SER A 111 -10.22 20.19 -1.60
CA SER A 111 -10.99 19.02 -2.04
C SER A 111 -11.32 18.13 -0.85
N ALA A 112 -12.54 17.58 -0.84
CA ALA A 112 -12.91 16.53 0.11
C ALA A 112 -12.33 15.16 -0.30
N GLU A 113 -11.79 15.04 -1.52
CA GLU A 113 -11.34 13.77 -2.08
C GLU A 113 -9.89 13.48 -1.69
N ARG A 114 -9.69 12.35 -1.00
CA ARG A 114 -8.36 11.81 -0.74
C ARG A 114 -7.82 11.13 -1.98
N HIS A 115 -6.54 11.31 -2.24
CA HIS A 115 -5.85 10.64 -3.33
C HIS A 115 -4.72 9.77 -2.80
N THR A 116 -4.87 8.46 -2.96
CA THR A 116 -3.87 7.44 -2.66
C THR A 116 -3.19 6.99 -3.94
N LEU A 117 -1.87 7.11 -3.98
CA LEU A 117 -1.02 6.61 -5.05
C LEU A 117 -0.19 5.43 -4.55
N LEU A 118 -0.37 4.28 -5.20
CA LEU A 118 0.45 3.09 -5.02
C LEU A 118 1.49 3.05 -6.15
N VAL A 119 2.78 3.01 -5.80
CA VAL A 119 3.90 3.07 -6.75
C VAL A 119 4.73 1.79 -6.65
N GLY A 120 4.79 1.05 -7.75
CA GLY A 120 5.67 -0.11 -7.92
C GLY A 120 6.82 0.20 -8.87
N ILE A 121 8.05 -0.05 -8.43
CA ILE A 121 9.26 0.18 -9.25
C ILE A 121 10.18 -1.06 -9.36
N SER A 122 9.89 -2.10 -8.57
CA SER A 122 10.72 -3.29 -8.46
C SER A 122 10.52 -4.26 -9.62
N ASP A 123 11.56 -5.04 -9.93
CA ASP A 123 11.51 -6.11 -10.91
C ASP A 123 10.70 -7.31 -10.37
N PRO A 124 9.57 -7.69 -11.02
CA PRO A 124 8.75 -8.80 -10.57
C PRO A 124 9.50 -10.14 -10.63
N ALA A 125 10.51 -10.30 -11.50
CA ALA A 125 11.35 -11.50 -11.55
C ALA A 125 12.24 -11.67 -10.30
N ARG A 126 12.44 -10.59 -9.52
CA ARG A 126 13.29 -10.58 -8.32
C ARG A 126 12.51 -10.31 -7.04
N SER A 127 11.24 -9.91 -7.14
CA SER A 127 10.45 -9.44 -6.00
C SER A 127 8.96 -9.64 -6.23
N SER A 128 8.23 -10.07 -5.20
CA SER A 128 6.76 -10.14 -5.22
C SER A 128 6.07 -8.78 -5.04
N LEU A 129 6.83 -7.70 -4.77
CA LEU A 129 6.27 -6.38 -4.46
C LEU A 129 5.31 -5.82 -5.52
N PRO A 130 5.56 -5.95 -6.84
CA PRO A 130 4.60 -5.47 -7.84
C PRO A 130 3.25 -6.21 -7.74
N ALA A 131 3.28 -7.53 -7.54
CA ALA A 131 2.08 -8.34 -7.37
C ALA A 131 1.31 -8.00 -6.09
N GLU A 132 2.02 -7.71 -4.99
CA GLU A 132 1.42 -7.23 -3.75
C GLU A 132 0.76 -5.85 -3.93
N LEU A 133 1.40 -4.92 -4.64
CA LEU A 133 0.84 -3.59 -4.93
C LEU A 133 -0.41 -3.67 -5.81
N ILE A 134 -0.42 -4.55 -6.81
CA ILE A 134 -1.60 -4.84 -7.64
C ILE A 134 -2.75 -5.37 -6.77
N ARG A 135 -2.46 -6.30 -5.86
CA ARG A 135 -3.44 -6.82 -4.88
C ARG A 135 -3.96 -5.74 -3.94
N MET A 136 -3.09 -4.85 -3.46
CA MET A 136 -3.50 -3.72 -2.64
C MET A 136 -4.41 -2.77 -3.42
N ALA A 137 -4.04 -2.39 -4.65
CA ALA A 137 -4.86 -1.51 -5.48
C ALA A 137 -6.25 -2.11 -5.70
N ALA A 138 -6.31 -3.39 -6.10
CA ALA A 138 -7.55 -4.12 -6.30
C ALA A 138 -8.38 -4.21 -5.02
N GLY A 139 -7.73 -4.46 -3.88
CA GLY A 139 -8.37 -4.65 -2.60
C GLY A 139 -8.76 -3.37 -1.88
N LEU A 140 -8.13 -2.22 -2.16
CA LEU A 140 -8.44 -0.93 -1.54
C LEU A 140 -9.54 -0.17 -2.29
N ARG A 141 -9.55 -0.22 -3.62
CA ARG A 141 -10.54 0.50 -4.47
C ARG A 141 -12.00 0.33 -4.04
N PRO A 142 -12.48 -0.85 -3.61
CA PRO A 142 -13.88 -1.02 -3.19
C PRO A 142 -14.23 -0.41 -1.83
N TRP A 143 -13.24 -0.12 -0.99
CA TRP A 143 -13.44 0.34 0.40
C TRP A 143 -13.09 1.80 0.61
N MET A 144 -12.29 2.38 -0.28
CA MET A 144 -11.90 3.78 -0.20
C MET A 144 -12.95 4.68 -0.84
N SER A 145 -13.32 5.72 -0.12
CA SER A 145 -14.10 6.85 -0.63
C SER A 145 -13.28 7.74 -1.55
N GLY A 146 -11.97 7.82 -1.29
CA GLY A 146 -11.00 8.52 -2.12
C GLY A 146 -10.53 7.72 -3.34
N ARG A 147 -9.80 8.41 -4.20
CA ARG A 147 -9.20 7.83 -5.41
C ARG A 147 -7.98 6.97 -5.06
N VAL A 148 -7.90 5.78 -5.66
CA VAL A 148 -6.75 4.87 -5.56
C VAL A 148 -6.13 4.65 -6.93
N ASP A 149 -5.05 5.37 -7.20
CA ASP A 149 -4.25 5.23 -8.41
C ASP A 149 -3.13 4.20 -8.19
N LEU A 150 -2.88 3.39 -9.23
CA LEU A 150 -1.76 2.46 -9.30
C LEU A 150 -0.82 2.95 -10.40
N LEU A 151 0.43 3.21 -10.03
CA LEU A 151 1.53 3.56 -10.92
C LEU A 151 2.58 2.43 -10.90
N LEU A 152 2.80 1.79 -12.04
CA LEU A 152 3.87 0.82 -12.23
C LEU A 152 4.95 1.45 -13.10
N GLU A 153 6.18 1.52 -12.59
CA GLU A 153 7.33 2.09 -13.28
C GLU A 153 8.37 1.03 -13.65
N GLY A 154 9.02 1.22 -14.80
CA GLY A 154 10.09 0.36 -15.27
C GLY A 154 9.68 -1.11 -15.29
N PRO A 155 10.46 -2.02 -14.67
CA PRO A 155 10.20 -3.46 -14.75
C PRO A 155 8.93 -3.90 -14.02
N SER A 156 8.34 -3.07 -13.13
CA SER A 156 7.07 -3.40 -12.46
C SER A 156 5.89 -3.54 -13.42
N VAL A 157 5.97 -2.95 -14.62
CA VAL A 157 4.95 -3.09 -15.68
C VAL A 157 4.79 -4.56 -16.10
N GLU A 158 5.87 -5.33 -16.05
CA GLU A 158 5.88 -6.75 -16.43
C GLU A 158 5.07 -7.63 -15.48
N ALA A 159 4.69 -7.14 -14.30
CA ALA A 159 3.80 -7.88 -13.39
C ALA A 159 2.39 -8.04 -13.98
N LEU A 160 1.88 -7.02 -14.69
CA LEU A 160 0.61 -7.12 -15.41
C LEU A 160 0.75 -7.98 -16.67
N ARG A 161 1.85 -7.81 -17.42
CA ARG A 161 2.09 -8.58 -18.64
C ARG A 161 2.27 -10.06 -18.35
N GLY A 162 3.13 -10.41 -17.41
CA GLY A 162 3.43 -11.79 -17.04
C GLY A 162 2.19 -12.52 -16.53
N GLU A 163 1.34 -11.87 -15.72
CA GLU A 163 0.06 -12.46 -15.31
C GLU A 163 -0.87 -12.71 -16.51
N ALA A 164 -1.02 -11.75 -17.42
CA ALA A 164 -1.84 -11.93 -18.62
C ALA A 164 -1.30 -13.03 -19.56
N GLN A 165 0.00 -13.31 -19.50
CA GLN A 165 0.67 -14.39 -20.23
C GLN A 165 0.70 -15.72 -19.47
N GLY A 166 0.09 -15.81 -18.29
CA GLY A 166 0.03 -17.04 -17.49
C GLY A 166 1.36 -17.44 -16.85
N GLN A 167 2.24 -16.47 -16.58
CA GLN A 167 3.50 -16.70 -15.88
C GLN A 167 3.24 -17.16 -14.43
N ASP A 168 3.96 -18.19 -13.99
CA ASP A 168 3.78 -18.74 -12.64
C ASP A 168 4.49 -17.86 -11.60
N TRP A 169 3.73 -16.95 -10.98
CA TRP A 169 4.17 -16.12 -9.89
C TRP A 169 3.95 -16.80 -8.53
N PRO A 170 4.80 -16.54 -7.52
CA PRO A 170 4.44 -16.84 -6.13
C PRO A 170 3.08 -16.22 -5.78
N ASP A 171 2.12 -17.03 -5.36
CA ASP A 171 0.69 -16.67 -5.17
C ASP A 171 -0.09 -16.28 -6.45
N SER A 172 0.27 -16.79 -7.63
CA SER A 172 -0.34 -16.50 -8.95
C SER A 172 -1.87 -16.47 -8.94
N ARG A 173 -2.54 -17.40 -8.26
CA ARG A 173 -4.01 -17.40 -8.14
C ARG A 173 -4.57 -16.11 -7.55
N THR A 174 -3.90 -15.55 -6.54
CA THR A 174 -4.34 -14.30 -5.89
C THR A 174 -4.00 -13.06 -6.71
N LEU A 175 -2.94 -13.10 -7.52
CA LEU A 175 -2.61 -12.03 -8.46
C LEU A 175 -3.62 -12.00 -9.61
N ALA A 176 -3.95 -13.16 -10.19
CA ALA A 176 -4.97 -13.31 -11.22
C ALA A 176 -6.32 -12.71 -10.80
N ASP A 177 -6.75 -12.99 -9.56
CA ASP A 177 -7.99 -12.44 -9.00
C ASP A 177 -7.93 -10.92 -8.85
N ALA A 178 -6.79 -10.38 -8.42
CA ALA A 178 -6.60 -8.94 -8.29
C ALA A 178 -6.56 -8.24 -9.66
N VAL A 179 -5.88 -8.81 -10.65
CA VAL A 179 -5.87 -8.30 -12.03
C VAL A 179 -7.29 -8.30 -12.59
N ARG A 180 -8.05 -9.39 -12.44
CA ARG A 180 -9.47 -9.44 -12.84
C ARG A 180 -10.32 -8.39 -12.12
N ALA A 181 -10.07 -8.13 -10.85
CA ALA A 181 -10.77 -7.08 -10.11
C ALA A 181 -10.44 -5.68 -10.66
N LEU A 182 -9.17 -5.41 -11.00
CA LEU A 182 -8.78 -4.16 -11.65
C LEU A 182 -9.35 -4.02 -13.06
N GLN A 183 -9.43 -5.10 -13.83
CA GLN A 183 -10.04 -5.11 -15.16
C GLN A 183 -11.54 -4.77 -15.15
N ARG A 184 -12.22 -5.04 -14.04
CA ARG A 184 -13.63 -4.67 -13.83
C ARG A 184 -13.80 -3.27 -13.23
N SER A 185 -12.71 -2.60 -12.86
CA SER A 185 -12.74 -1.24 -12.34
C SER A 185 -12.91 -0.23 -13.48
N ASP A 186 -13.55 0.91 -13.20
CA ASP A 186 -13.62 2.07 -14.10
C ASP A 186 -12.35 2.96 -14.04
N LYS A 187 -11.45 2.69 -13.09
CA LYS A 187 -10.28 3.54 -12.82
C LYS A 187 -9.07 3.09 -13.64
N PRO A 188 -8.35 4.02 -14.28
CA PRO A 188 -7.15 3.69 -15.04
C PRO A 188 -6.04 3.11 -14.17
N ILE A 189 -5.09 2.44 -14.81
CA ILE A 189 -3.79 2.08 -14.24
C ILE A 189 -2.73 2.86 -15.02
N TYR A 190 -1.78 3.45 -14.30
CA TYR A 190 -0.71 4.26 -14.88
C TYR A 190 0.53 3.41 -15.05
N LEU A 191 1.11 3.47 -16.24
CA LEU A 191 2.33 2.75 -16.60
C LEU A 191 3.38 3.78 -17.02
N CYS A 192 4.56 3.72 -16.41
CA CYS A 192 5.70 4.55 -16.77
C CYS A 192 6.88 3.64 -17.12
N ALA A 193 6.93 3.19 -18.37
CA ALA A 193 8.04 2.40 -18.88
C ALA A 193 9.06 3.28 -19.61
N SER A 194 10.30 2.80 -19.70
CA SER A 194 11.34 3.40 -20.54
C SER A 194 11.12 3.15 -22.03
N GLU A 195 10.25 2.22 -22.39
CA GLU A 195 9.88 1.86 -23.76
C GLU A 195 8.47 2.39 -24.10
N PRO A 196 8.18 2.72 -25.38
CA PRO A 196 6.86 3.15 -25.81
C PRO A 196 5.78 2.09 -25.54
N GLU A 197 4.51 2.51 -25.52
CA GLU A 197 3.36 1.62 -25.44
C GLU A 197 3.50 0.49 -26.49
N PRO A 198 3.61 -0.78 -26.07
CA PRO A 198 3.68 -1.87 -27.00
C PRO A 198 2.29 -2.10 -27.61
N GLU A 199 2.24 -2.23 -28.93
CA GLU A 199 1.00 -2.40 -29.70
C GLU A 199 0.16 -3.60 -29.23
N ASP A 200 0.81 -4.63 -28.69
CA ASP A 200 0.19 -5.88 -28.24
C ASP A 200 0.23 -6.08 -26.71
N PHE A 201 0.03 -5.02 -25.90
CA PHE A 201 -0.03 -5.20 -24.45
C PHE A 201 -1.27 -6.03 -24.04
N PRO A 202 -1.12 -7.20 -23.40
CA PRO A 202 -2.24 -8.12 -23.16
C PRO A 202 -3.10 -7.66 -21.97
N TRP A 203 -4.01 -6.71 -22.21
CA TRP A 203 -4.88 -6.14 -21.18
C TRP A 203 -6.34 -5.99 -21.64
N GLU A 204 -7.24 -6.65 -20.92
CA GLU A 204 -8.69 -6.63 -21.16
C GLU A 204 -9.42 -5.89 -20.03
N GLY A 205 -9.11 -4.61 -19.81
CA GLY A 205 -9.62 -3.83 -18.67
C GLY A 205 -9.79 -2.33 -18.93
N PRO A 206 -9.91 -1.48 -17.89
CA PRO A 206 -9.96 -0.04 -18.05
C PRO A 206 -8.69 0.48 -18.75
N PRO A 207 -8.72 1.70 -19.30
CA PRO A 207 -7.58 2.24 -20.03
C PRO A 207 -6.30 2.20 -19.20
N LEU A 208 -5.28 1.51 -19.74
CA LEU A 208 -3.90 1.70 -19.30
C LEU A 208 -3.47 3.08 -19.80
N ARG A 209 -2.88 3.87 -18.91
CA ARG A 209 -2.34 5.20 -19.24
C ARG A 209 -0.83 5.12 -19.22
N TRP A 210 -0.24 5.07 -20.40
CA TRP A 210 1.19 5.22 -20.58
C TRP A 210 1.57 6.68 -20.39
N ILE A 211 2.39 6.94 -19.38
CA ILE A 211 2.82 8.29 -19.00
C ILE A 211 4.34 8.40 -19.03
N GLY A 212 4.84 9.60 -19.34
CA GLY A 212 6.28 9.86 -19.31
C GLY A 212 6.82 10.05 -17.88
N PRO A 213 8.16 9.99 -17.68
CA PRO A 213 8.79 10.15 -16.38
C PRO A 213 8.46 11.49 -15.69
N GLU A 214 8.25 12.56 -16.45
CA GLU A 214 7.87 13.87 -15.92
C GLU A 214 6.48 13.83 -15.27
N GLU A 215 5.50 13.19 -15.91
CA GLU A 215 4.15 13.05 -15.39
C GLU A 215 4.11 12.11 -14.17
N ALA A 216 4.83 10.98 -14.23
CA ALA A 216 5.02 10.11 -13.08
C ALA A 216 5.64 10.87 -11.90
N GLY A 217 6.62 11.73 -12.16
CA GLY A 217 7.21 12.64 -11.17
C GLY A 217 6.20 13.62 -10.58
N ARG A 218 5.31 14.20 -11.41
CA ARG A 218 4.22 15.09 -10.93
C ARG A 218 3.22 14.33 -10.05
N MET A 219 2.81 13.13 -10.44
CA MET A 219 1.91 12.28 -9.63
C MET A 219 2.52 11.97 -8.27
N LYS A 220 3.79 11.53 -8.24
CA LYS A 220 4.52 11.25 -6.99
C LYS A 220 4.65 12.50 -6.11
N LYS A 221 4.97 13.65 -6.70
CA LYS A 221 5.09 14.91 -5.97
C LYS A 221 3.75 15.39 -5.42
N ALA A 222 2.66 15.22 -6.16
CA ALA A 222 1.31 15.53 -5.69
C ALA A 222 0.94 14.63 -4.50
N ALA A 223 1.24 13.33 -4.60
CA ALA A 223 0.98 12.37 -3.54
C ALA A 223 1.86 12.57 -2.29
N ALA A 224 3.09 13.06 -2.43
CA ALA A 224 4.04 13.23 -1.33
C ALA A 224 3.81 14.49 -0.47
N ARG A 225 2.94 15.41 -0.89
CA ARG A 225 2.73 16.73 -0.27
C ARG A 225 2.12 16.74 1.14
N VAL A 226 1.91 15.59 1.78
CA VAL A 226 1.24 15.48 3.09
C VAL A 226 2.18 15.12 4.25
N ILE A 227 3.49 14.96 4.01
CA ILE A 227 4.47 14.81 5.10
C ILE A 227 5.24 16.13 5.25
N GLU A 228 4.60 17.16 5.81
CA GLU A 228 5.32 18.24 6.49
C GLU A 228 5.20 17.99 8.00
N LEU A 229 6.25 17.41 8.59
CA LEU A 229 6.48 17.37 10.03
C LEU A 229 7.26 18.62 10.45
#